data_AF-A0A7H4LBI2-F1
#
_entry.id   AF-A0A7H4LBI2-F1
#
_cell.length_a   1.000
_cell.length_b   1.000
_cell.length_c   1.000
_cell.angle_alpha   90.00
_cell.angle_beta   90.00
_cell.angle_gamma   90.00
#
_symmetry.space_group_name_H-M   'P 1'
#
loop_
_entity.id
_entity.type
_entity.pdbx_description
1 polymer ?
#
loop_
_entity_poly.entity_id
_entity_poly.type
_entity_poly.pdbx_seq_one_letter_code
_entity_poly.pdbx_strand_id
1 'polypeptide(L)'
;MSGSAFNAFKSRVPVAWSPKLYITLVRGLPGTRKLHRRTLEAMRLRRCHRTVEHRTTPSLLGMLTQVKRLVVVETEEMYNARKQADEQRRALRPPLVVSHAPPPKPAAAAPEGASQ
;
A
#
# COMPACT_ATOMS: atom_id res chain seq x y z
N MET A 1 -5.91 -18.36 5.68
CA MET A 1 -5.81 -17.35 6.75
C MET A 1 -5.33 -16.06 6.12
N SER A 2 -6.08 -14.96 6.29
CA SER A 2 -6.01 -13.72 5.50
C SER A 2 -4.58 -13.19 5.30
N GLY A 3 -4.11 -13.24 4.05
CA GLY A 3 -2.85 -12.66 3.60
C GLY A 3 -2.96 -11.15 3.53
N SER A 4 -2.64 -10.47 4.63
CA SER A 4 -2.49 -9.01 4.62
C SER A 4 -1.41 -8.63 3.60
N ALA A 5 -1.75 -7.76 2.64
CA ALA A 5 -0.80 -7.23 1.66
C ALA A 5 0.44 -6.61 2.33
N PHE A 6 0.29 -6.07 3.54
CA PHE A 6 1.38 -5.54 4.35
C PHE A 6 2.33 -6.64 4.86
N ASN A 7 1.80 -7.80 5.26
CA ASN A 7 2.63 -8.93 5.68
C ASN A 7 3.39 -9.53 4.48
N ALA A 8 2.73 -9.61 3.32
CA ALA A 8 3.37 -10.05 2.07
C ALA A 8 4.44 -9.05 1.58
N PHE A 9 4.30 -7.76 1.89
CA PHE A 9 5.34 -6.76 1.65
C PHE A 9 6.53 -6.96 2.60
N LYS A 10 6.26 -7.14 3.90
CA LYS A 10 7.29 -7.39 4.92
C LYS A 10 8.14 -8.62 4.64
N SER A 11 7.61 -9.66 4.00
CA SER A 11 8.39 -10.86 3.66
C SER A 11 9.34 -10.67 2.47
N ARG A 12 9.19 -9.59 1.69
CA ARG A 12 10.02 -9.33 0.50
C ARG A 12 11.24 -8.46 0.78
N VAL A 13 11.28 -7.81 1.94
CA VAL A 13 12.35 -6.87 2.31
C VAL A 13 13.06 -7.39 3.56
N PRO A 14 14.41 -7.37 3.61
CA PRO A 14 15.14 -7.78 4.81
C PRO A 14 14.79 -6.87 5.99
N VAL A 15 14.60 -7.46 7.17
CA VAL A 15 14.45 -6.71 8.42
C VAL A 15 15.85 -6.41 8.95
N ALA A 16 16.47 -5.37 8.40
CA ALA A 16 17.77 -4.89 8.85
C ALA A 16 17.62 -3.72 9.84
N TRP A 17 18.59 -3.55 10.72
CA TRP A 17 18.68 -2.36 11.56
C TRP A 17 19.00 -1.15 10.70
N SER A 18 18.28 -0.05 10.92
CA SER A 18 18.46 1.19 10.17
C SER A 18 18.65 2.37 11.13
N PRO A 19 19.52 3.35 10.78
CA PRO A 19 19.71 4.56 11.57
C PRO A 19 18.48 5.49 11.55
N LYS A 20 17.54 5.29 10.61
CA LYS A 20 16.34 6.10 10.43
C LYS A 20 15.09 5.23 10.39
N LEU A 21 14.03 5.71 11.02
CA LEU A 21 12.72 5.07 11.02
C LEU A 21 11.69 6.00 10.40
N TYR A 22 10.85 5.43 9.56
CA TYR A 22 9.69 6.09 8.98
C TYR A 22 8.46 5.63 9.73
N ILE A 23 7.82 6.56 10.44
CA ILE A 23 6.70 6.26 11.32
C ILE A 23 5.45 6.88 10.73
N THR A 24 4.42 6.05 10.50
CA THR A 24 3.13 6.49 9.98
C THR A 24 2.04 6.29 11.04
N LEU A 25 1.25 7.33 11.31
CA LEU A 25 0.03 7.20 12.12
C LEU A 25 -1.09 6.60 11.28
N VAL A 26 -1.48 5.35 11.52
CA VAL A 26 -2.48 4.66 10.69
C VAL A 26 -3.87 4.73 11.31
N ARG A 27 -3.97 4.76 12.64
CA ARG A 27 -5.26 4.86 13.35
C ARG A 27 -5.54 6.27 13.85
N GLY A 28 -6.83 6.62 13.93
CA GLY A 28 -7.30 7.90 14.45
C GLY A 28 -7.02 8.13 15.94
N LEU A 29 -6.98 9.41 16.32
CA LEU A 29 -6.79 9.90 17.69
C LEU A 29 -8.06 9.91 18.58
N PRO A 30 -9.31 9.93 18.09
CA PRO A 30 -10.50 9.86 18.97
C PRO A 30 -10.47 8.62 19.88
N GLY A 31 -10.87 8.76 21.15
CA GLY A 31 -10.88 7.65 22.11
C GLY A 31 -9.51 7.14 22.59
N THR A 32 -8.41 7.79 22.21
CA THR A 32 -7.07 7.45 22.70
C THR A 32 -6.74 8.13 24.03
N ARG A 33 -5.92 7.47 24.87
CA ARG A 33 -5.47 8.02 26.16
C ARG A 33 -4.70 9.33 25.95
N LYS A 34 -4.89 10.31 26.85
CA LYS A 34 -4.19 11.61 26.81
C LYS A 34 -2.67 11.46 26.72
N LEU A 35 -2.10 10.49 27.42
CA LEU A 35 -0.68 10.15 27.38
C LEU A 35 -0.21 9.81 25.94
N HIS A 36 -0.95 8.95 25.23
CA HIS A 36 -0.60 8.54 23.87
C HIS A 36 -0.71 9.70 22.89
N ARG A 37 -1.71 10.57 23.06
CA ARG A 37 -1.86 11.79 22.26
C ARG A 37 -0.64 12.69 22.40
N ARG A 38 -0.19 12.96 23.64
CA ARG A 38 1.01 13.75 23.91
C ARG A 38 2.27 13.15 23.28
N THR A 39 2.45 11.83 23.36
CA THR A 39 3.58 11.14 22.70
C THR A 39 3.53 11.31 21.18
N LEU A 40 2.36 11.15 20.55
CA LEU A 40 2.20 11.35 19.11
C LEU A 40 2.41 12.81 18.70
N GLU A 41 1.93 13.76 19.50
CA GLU A 41 2.16 15.19 19.29
C GLU A 41 3.65 15.55 19.36
N ALA A 42 4.40 14.99 20.32
CA ALA A 42 5.83 15.16 20.45
C ALA A 42 6.59 14.64 19.22
N MET A 43 6.14 13.50 18.65
CA MET A 43 6.67 12.96 17.39
C MET A 43 6.12 13.65 16.13
N ARG A 44 5.34 14.73 16.28
CA ARG A 44 4.69 15.51 15.21
C ARG A 44 3.65 14.74 14.37
N LEU A 45 3.07 13.67 14.92
CA LEU A 45 2.02 12.85 14.30
C LEU A 45 0.62 13.33 14.72
N ARG A 46 0.19 14.47 14.15
CA ARG A 46 -1.10 15.11 14.49
C ARG A 46 -2.29 14.65 13.65
N ARG A 47 -2.06 14.14 12.43
CA ARG A 47 -3.10 13.71 11.47
C ARG A 47 -2.84 12.28 11.01
N CYS A 48 -3.91 11.54 10.73
CA CYS A 48 -3.82 10.18 10.17
C CYS A 48 -3.10 10.18 8.83
N HIS A 49 -2.45 9.05 8.51
CA HIS A 49 -1.68 8.78 7.30
C HIS A 49 -0.52 9.76 7.06
N ARG A 50 -0.14 10.54 8.07
CA ARG A 50 1.09 11.32 8.06
C ARG A 50 2.27 10.42 8.42
N THR A 51 3.30 10.43 7.57
CA THR A 51 4.58 9.79 7.83
C THR A 51 5.59 10.84 8.26
N VAL A 52 6.36 10.57 9.31
CA VAL A 52 7.45 11.42 9.78
C VAL A 52 8.71 10.58 9.93
N GLU A 53 9.82 11.10 9.43
CA GLU A 53 11.16 10.52 9.58
C GLU A 53 11.74 10.90 10.95
N HIS A 54 12.35 9.93 11.62
CA HIS A 54 13.09 10.15 12.86
C HIS A 54 14.34 9.27 12.92
N ARG A 55 15.38 9.74 13.63
CA ARG A 55 16.58 8.94 13.91
C ARG A 55 16.28 7.85 14.95
N THR A 56 16.83 6.66 14.74
CA THR A 56 16.74 5.54 15.67
C THR A 56 17.51 5.87 16.95
N THR A 57 16.78 6.10 18.04
CA THR A 57 17.31 6.34 19.39
C THR A 57 16.55 5.49 20.39
N PRO A 58 17.17 5.06 21.51
CA PRO A 58 16.48 4.24 22.51
C PRO A 58 15.23 4.95 23.08
N SER A 59 15.29 6.27 23.28
CA SER A 59 14.15 7.06 23.72
C SER A 59 12.96 6.99 22.74
N LEU A 60 13.26 7.04 21.43
CA LEU A 60 12.23 6.90 20.40
C LEU A 60 11.62 5.49 20.37
N LEU A 61 12.44 4.45 20.55
CA LEU A 61 11.94 3.07 20.63
C LEU A 61 11.00 2.87 21.83
N GLY A 62 11.30 3.52 22.98
CA GLY A 62 10.40 3.56 24.13
C GLY A 62 9.05 4.23 23.81
N MET A 63 9.09 5.41 23.18
CA MET A 63 7.87 6.11 22.73
C MET A 63 7.04 5.25 21.76
N LEU A 64 7.68 4.61 20.78
CA LEU A 64 7.03 3.74 19.81
C LEU A 64 6.36 2.53 20.47
N THR A 65 7.02 1.92 21.45
CA THR A 65 6.46 0.77 22.19
C THR A 65 5.15 1.14 22.88
N GLN A 66 5.08 2.35 23.44
CA GLN A 66 3.88 2.87 24.08
C GLN A 66 2.72 3.09 23.09
N VAL A 67 3.00 3.54 21.87
CA VAL A 67 1.96 3.84 20.85
C VAL A 67 1.84 2.78 19.75
N LYS A 68 2.44 1.60 19.90
CA LYS A 68 2.58 0.55 18.87
C LYS A 68 1.30 0.14 18.13
N ARG A 69 0.14 0.29 18.78
CA ARG A 69 -1.17 -0.06 18.20
C ARG A 69 -1.71 0.98 17.21
N LEU A 70 -1.18 2.21 17.26
CA LEU A 70 -1.66 3.35 16.47
C LEU A 70 -0.79 3.60 15.24
N VAL A 71 0.49 3.25 15.34
CA VAL A 71 1.51 3.54 14.33
C VAL A 71 1.98 2.29 13.62
N VAL A 72 2.39 2.47 12.38
CA VAL A 72 3.18 1.50 11.63
C VAL A 72 4.59 2.06 11.49
N VAL A 73 5.58 1.22 11.72
CA VAL A 73 6.99 1.57 11.64
C VAL A 73 7.60 0.82 10.46
N GLU A 74 8.31 1.56 9.62
CA GLU A 74 9.06 1.07 8.48
C GLU A 74 10.53 1.43 8.69
N THR A 75 11.43 0.49 8.36
CA THR A 75 12.85 0.81 8.20
C THR A 75 13.05 1.61 6.91
N GLU A 76 14.22 2.23 6.78
CA GLU A 76 14.56 3.00 5.58
C GLU A 76 14.44 2.17 4.29
N GLU A 77 14.99 0.95 4.27
CA GLU A 77 14.90 0.06 3.11
C GLU A 77 13.46 -0.33 2.77
N MET A 78 12.64 -0.62 3.79
CA MET A 78 11.22 -0.90 3.60
C MET A 78 10.48 0.31 3.03
N TYR A 79 10.75 1.51 3.53
CA TYR A 79 10.11 2.72 3.02
C TYR A 79 10.42 2.93 1.53
N ASN A 80 11.70 2.77 1.15
CA ASN A 80 12.17 2.92 -0.22
C ASN A 80 11.59 1.85 -1.15
N ALA A 81 11.59 0.58 -0.73
CA ALA A 81 11.00 -0.52 -1.50
C ALA A 81 9.50 -0.30 -1.77
N ARG A 82 8.76 0.20 -0.76
CA ARG A 82 7.34 0.55 -0.93
C ARG A 82 7.17 1.67 -1.95
N LYS A 83 8.01 2.72 -1.88
CA LYS A 83 7.97 3.85 -2.83
C LYS A 83 8.27 3.41 -4.26
N GLN A 84 9.28 2.57 -4.45
CA GLN A 84 9.61 1.99 -5.75
C GLN A 84 8.47 1.13 -6.31
N ALA A 85 7.83 0.31 -5.46
CA ALA A 85 6.68 -0.49 -5.88
C ALA A 85 5.46 0.38 -6.26
N ASP A 86 5.24 1.48 -5.53
CA ASP A 86 4.20 2.46 -5.87
C ASP A 86 4.50 3.17 -7.20
N GLU A 87 5.75 3.55 -7.44
CA GLU A 87 6.22 4.12 -8.71
C GLU A 87 6.05 3.13 -9.86
N GLN A 88 6.50 1.88 -9.71
CA GLN A 88 6.34 0.83 -10.71
C GLN A 88 4.86 0.53 -11.00
N ARG A 89 4.00 0.58 -9.98
CA ARG A 89 2.55 0.41 -10.15
C ARG A 89 1.91 1.59 -10.88
N ARG A 90 2.40 2.81 -10.64
CA ARG A 90 1.94 4.05 -11.29
C ARG A 90 2.54 4.26 -12.68
N ALA A 91 3.65 3.59 -12.98
CA ALA A 91 4.29 3.64 -14.29
C ALA A 91 3.30 3.20 -15.37
N LEU A 92 3.45 3.81 -16.56
CA LEU A 92 2.59 3.52 -17.69
C LEU A 92 2.68 2.04 -18.05
N ARG A 93 1.53 1.38 -18.10
CA ARG A 93 1.43 -0.01 -18.59
C ARG A 93 1.38 0.02 -20.11
N PRO A 94 1.96 -0.98 -20.80
CA PRO A 94 1.83 -1.08 -22.24
C PRO A 94 0.34 -1.16 -22.61
N PRO A 95 -0.06 -0.56 -23.76
CA PRO A 95 -1.44 -0.62 -24.20
C PRO A 95 -1.86 -2.06 -24.44
N LEU A 96 -3.09 -2.39 -24.04
CA LEU A 96 -3.70 -3.68 -24.37
C LEU A 96 -4.20 -3.61 -25.82
N VAL A 97 -3.58 -4.38 -26.71
CA VAL A 97 -4.05 -4.56 -28.08
C VAL A 97 -5.03 -5.72 -28.09
N VAL A 98 -6.29 -5.45 -28.40
CA VAL A 98 -7.32 -6.49 -28.55
C VAL A 98 -7.73 -6.56 -30.02
N SER A 99 -7.45 -7.69 -30.67
CA SER A 99 -7.86 -7.96 -32.05
C SER A 99 -9.08 -8.87 -32.05
N HIS A 100 -10.24 -8.35 -32.40
CA HIS A 100 -11.46 -9.15 -32.56
C HIS A 100 -11.61 -9.58 -34.02
N ALA A 101 -12.01 -10.83 -34.24
CA ALA A 101 -12.47 -11.27 -35.55
C ALA A 101 -13.78 -10.53 -35.90
N PRO A 102 -13.99 -10.15 -37.17
CA PRO A 102 -15.27 -9.62 -37.60
C PRO A 102 -16.37 -10.63 -37.28
N PRO A 103 -17.58 -10.18 -36.88
CA PRO A 103 -18.69 -11.09 -36.63
C PRO A 103 -18.93 -11.94 -37.89
N PRO A 104 -19.27 -13.24 -37.76
CA PRO A 104 -19.58 -14.06 -38.92
C PRO A 104 -20.69 -13.36 -39.72
N LYS A 105 -20.42 -13.10 -41.00
CA LYS A 105 -21.39 -12.53 -41.93
C LYS A 105 -22.66 -13.39 -41.82
N PRO A 106 -23.86 -12.81 -41.57
CA PRO A 106 -25.08 -13.59 -41.55
C PRO A 106 -25.13 -14.34 -42.87
N ALA A 107 -25.14 -15.68 -42.80
CA ALA A 107 -25.26 -16.53 -43.96
C ALA A 107 -26.44 -15.98 -44.76
N ALA A 108 -26.15 -15.52 -45.99
CA ALA A 108 -27.17 -15.09 -46.92
C ALA A 108 -28.24 -16.19 -46.91
N ALA A 109 -29.46 -15.81 -46.53
CA ALA A 109 -30.61 -16.69 -46.57
C ALA A 109 -30.62 -17.38 -47.93
N ALA A 110 -30.29 -18.67 -47.94
CA ALA A 110 -30.54 -19.51 -49.11
C ALA A 110 -32.06 -19.49 -49.32
N PRO A 111 -32.56 -19.20 -50.53
CA PRO A 111 -33.97 -19.36 -50.80
C PRO A 111 -34.29 -20.86 -50.71
N GLU A 112 -34.87 -21.28 -49.59
CA GLU A 112 -35.61 -22.55 -49.53
C GLU A 112 -36.75 -22.48 -50.56
N GLY A 113 -36.70 -23.41 -51.52
CA GLY A 113 -37.84 -23.98 -52.22
C GLY A 113 -38.86 -23.03 -52.87
N ALA A 114 -38.73 -22.83 -54.18
CA ALA A 114 -39.91 -22.74 -55.05
C ALA A 114 -39.77 -23.82 -56.13
N SER A 115 -40.34 -24.98 -55.84
CA SER A 115 -40.62 -26.03 -56.81
C SER A 115 -41.45 -25.48 -57.98
N GLN A 116 -41.03 -25.78 -59.21
CA GLN A 116 -41.87 -26.15 -60.36
C GLN A 116 -40.99 -26.60 -61.52
#